data_AF-A0A388SNZ8-F1
#
_entry.id   AF-A0A388SNZ8-F1
#
_cell.length_a   1.000
_cell.length_b   1.000
_cell.length_c   1.000
_cell.angle_alpha   90.00
_cell.angle_beta   90.00
_cell.angle_gamma   90.00
#
_symmetry.space_group_name_H-M   'P 1'
#
loop_
_entity.id
_entity.type
_entity.pdbx_description
1 polymer ?
#
loop_
_entity_poly.entity_id
_entity_poly.type
_entity_poly.pdbx_seq_one_letter_code
_entity_poly.pdbx_strand_id
1 'polypeptide(L)'
;MPPTAPRTLRQDISLLLRSAPPKARAAILALLPAAKAVLDTGWRPDMHAAPIRNWRDLMQLLSGLTAQRHDAETLLRVTSELLGIADEMAPPEVVLRESAAVLLRAFHADMFVCRLRDDEGEWQIIAAEREDGGPIPLFSPVLEEGLAGHPVMRAVCDGTRHVLSNNLMGMDRGGDSYDCMAYKVGYRSRLAFVLRDRGGRPPFGLVLLYSEREHGFDSYDARFLAKCSRIVALTTGSRVAVARDALEKAAGAVAHHGNNALAILRNHAEYCAELLDDMADDWDDAMHAADDLRELLPEGSKAHAAAARLADVLHRMDTTQLTEQLDGVLRSTRRIARIIDALEESAERPRLMHYVLGRHVLDLGNPADEEEEMETLRKTCCTA
;
A
#
# COMPACT_ATOMS: atom_id res chain seq x y z
N MET A 1 51.94 -2.23 -57.15
CA MET A 1 51.69 -1.26 -56.06
C MET A 1 52.13 -1.90 -54.76
N PRO A 2 52.90 -1.22 -53.90
CA PRO A 2 53.24 -1.77 -52.59
C PRO A 2 51.96 -1.84 -51.73
N PRO A 3 51.83 -2.86 -50.86
CA PRO A 3 50.70 -2.93 -49.92
C PRO A 3 50.77 -1.73 -48.97
N THR A 4 49.75 -0.87 -49.00
CA THR A 4 49.60 0.23 -48.05
C THR A 4 49.56 -0.35 -46.64
N ALA A 5 50.48 0.11 -45.77
CA ALA A 5 50.49 -0.27 -44.37
C ALA A 5 49.09 -0.12 -43.73
N PRO A 6 48.68 -1.03 -42.84
CA PRO A 6 47.38 -0.96 -42.18
C PRO A 6 47.24 0.39 -41.48
N ARG A 7 46.16 1.11 -41.80
CA ARG A 7 45.88 2.42 -41.19
C ARG A 7 45.75 2.25 -39.68
N THR A 8 46.33 3.19 -38.94
CA THR A 8 46.17 3.23 -37.49
C THR A 8 44.78 3.78 -37.15
N LEU A 9 44.18 3.34 -36.04
CA LEU A 9 42.88 3.83 -35.54
C LEU A 9 42.82 5.37 -35.46
N ARG A 10 43.95 6.01 -35.10
CA ARG A 10 44.11 7.47 -35.07
C ARG A 10 43.93 8.11 -36.45
N GLN A 11 44.44 7.48 -37.50
CA GLN A 11 44.29 7.96 -38.88
C GLN A 11 42.85 7.83 -39.36
N ASP A 12 42.16 6.75 -39.00
CA ASP A 12 40.76 6.55 -39.39
C ASP A 12 39.83 7.56 -38.70
N ILE A 13 40.00 7.80 -37.39
CA ILE A 13 39.24 8.83 -36.66
C ILE A 13 39.53 10.23 -37.25
N SER A 14 40.79 10.51 -37.59
CA SER A 14 41.16 11.80 -38.21
C SER A 14 40.48 12.01 -39.57
N LEU A 15 40.29 10.93 -40.34
CA LEU A 15 39.65 10.96 -41.65
C LEU A 15 38.13 11.17 -41.52
N LEU A 16 37.51 10.55 -40.51
CA LEU A 16 36.11 10.80 -40.15
C LEU A 16 35.86 12.24 -39.68
N LEU A 17 36.78 12.82 -38.90
CA LEU A 17 36.68 14.23 -38.47
C LEU A 17 36.81 15.21 -39.63
N ARG A 18 37.65 14.90 -40.62
CA ARG A 18 37.83 15.73 -41.82
C ARG A 18 36.60 15.71 -42.73
N SER A 19 35.90 14.57 -42.81
CA SER A 19 34.67 14.44 -43.59
C SER A 19 33.43 15.01 -42.88
N ALA A 20 33.53 15.33 -41.59
CA ALA A 20 32.44 15.93 -40.82
C ALA A 20 32.28 17.45 -41.11
N PRO A 21 31.02 17.95 -41.22
CA PRO A 21 30.73 19.38 -41.25
C PRO A 21 31.29 20.12 -40.02
N PRO A 22 31.58 21.43 -40.10
CA PRO A 22 32.23 22.17 -39.00
C PRO A 22 31.52 22.06 -37.65
N LYS A 23 30.18 22.16 -37.63
CA LYS A 23 29.36 22.00 -36.40
C LYS A 23 29.43 20.57 -35.84
N ALA A 24 29.36 19.57 -36.70
CA ALA A 24 29.45 18.17 -36.30
C ALA A 24 30.84 17.81 -35.78
N ARG A 25 31.89 18.36 -36.40
CA ARG A 25 33.28 18.21 -35.95
C ARG A 25 33.49 18.79 -34.57
N ALA A 26 32.96 19.98 -34.29
CA ALA A 26 33.03 20.61 -32.98
C ALA A 26 32.31 19.75 -31.92
N ALA A 27 31.12 19.24 -32.22
CA ALA A 27 30.38 18.36 -31.32
C ALA A 27 31.12 17.04 -31.04
N ILE A 28 31.69 16.38 -32.06
CA ILE A 28 32.49 15.16 -31.88
C ILE A 28 33.71 15.46 -30.99
N LEU A 29 34.43 16.55 -31.23
CA LEU A 29 35.59 16.93 -30.41
C LEU A 29 35.21 17.22 -28.95
N ALA A 30 34.05 17.84 -28.71
CA ALA A 30 33.55 18.11 -27.36
C ALA A 30 33.17 16.82 -26.59
N LEU A 31 32.73 15.77 -27.29
CA LEU A 31 32.35 14.49 -26.70
C LEU A 31 33.55 13.58 -26.37
N LEU A 32 34.70 13.77 -27.04
CA LEU A 32 35.88 12.91 -26.86
C LEU A 32 36.44 12.87 -25.43
N PRO A 33 36.59 14.00 -24.69
CA PRO A 33 37.05 13.97 -23.31
C PRO A 33 36.09 13.21 -22.39
N ALA A 34 34.78 13.41 -22.58
CA ALA A 34 33.75 12.75 -21.79
C ALA A 34 33.71 11.24 -22.06
N ALA A 35 33.80 10.82 -23.32
CA ALA A 35 33.90 9.41 -23.70
C ALA A 35 35.19 8.75 -23.19
N LYS A 36 36.33 9.47 -23.22
CA LYS A 36 37.59 8.99 -22.66
C LYS A 36 37.48 8.73 -21.15
N ALA A 37 36.89 9.65 -20.41
CA ALA A 37 36.69 9.48 -18.97
C ALA A 37 35.85 8.24 -18.65
N VAL A 38 34.86 7.89 -19.48
CA VAL A 38 34.07 6.66 -19.33
C VAL A 38 34.94 5.42 -19.49
N LEU A 39 35.75 5.37 -20.54
CA LEU A 39 36.62 4.23 -20.83
C LEU A 39 37.72 4.07 -19.77
N ASP A 40 38.23 5.18 -19.22
CA ASP A 40 39.25 5.17 -18.17
C ASP A 40 38.74 4.61 -16.83
N THR A 41 37.41 4.50 -16.62
CA THR A 41 36.85 3.79 -15.44
C THR A 41 36.94 2.27 -15.53
N GLY A 42 37.49 1.73 -16.63
CA GLY A 42 37.59 0.29 -16.89
C GLY A 42 36.34 -0.32 -17.53
N TRP A 43 35.32 0.49 -17.78
CA TRP A 43 34.11 0.06 -18.48
C TRP A 43 34.39 -0.23 -19.96
N ARG A 44 33.88 -1.36 -20.45
CA ARG A 44 34.02 -1.78 -21.86
C ARG A 44 32.65 -1.79 -22.52
N PRO A 45 32.43 -1.02 -23.60
CA PRO A 45 31.16 -1.05 -24.33
C PRO A 45 30.94 -2.43 -24.94
N ASP A 46 29.72 -2.93 -24.80
CA ASP A 46 29.27 -4.14 -25.49
C ASP A 46 29.05 -3.78 -26.97
N MET A 47 30.11 -3.89 -27.76
CA MET A 47 30.14 -3.48 -29.16
C MET A 47 29.53 -4.57 -30.04
N HIS A 48 28.22 -4.71 -30.03
CA HIS A 48 27.49 -5.46 -31.06
C HIS A 48 27.08 -4.60 -32.28
N ALA A 49 27.71 -3.44 -32.46
CA ALA A 49 27.36 -2.49 -33.50
C ALA A 49 28.16 -2.71 -34.79
N ALA A 50 27.51 -2.48 -35.92
CA ALA A 50 28.10 -2.40 -37.25
C ALA A 50 29.38 -1.55 -37.27
N PRO A 51 30.35 -1.83 -38.17
CA PRO A 51 31.60 -1.06 -38.25
C PRO A 51 31.30 0.44 -38.42
N ILE A 52 32.07 1.30 -37.75
CA ILE A 52 31.97 2.77 -37.88
C ILE A 52 32.36 3.16 -39.31
N ARG A 53 31.41 3.60 -40.13
CA ARG A 53 31.66 3.91 -41.55
C ARG A 53 31.78 5.40 -41.81
N ASN A 54 31.13 6.23 -40.99
CA ASN A 54 31.07 7.67 -41.21
C ASN A 54 31.04 8.47 -39.90
N TRP A 55 31.09 9.81 -40.01
CA TRP A 55 31.14 10.71 -38.85
C TRP A 55 29.87 10.67 -37.98
N ARG A 56 28.71 10.30 -38.54
CA ARG A 56 27.45 10.16 -37.78
C ARG A 56 27.52 8.94 -36.88
N ASP A 57 28.03 7.82 -37.40
CA ASP A 57 28.23 6.60 -36.61
C ASP A 57 29.18 6.86 -35.43
N LEU A 58 30.25 7.63 -35.66
CA LEU A 58 31.19 8.05 -34.62
C LEU A 58 30.53 8.96 -33.59
N MET A 59 29.74 9.94 -34.02
CA MET A 59 29.02 10.84 -33.13
C MET A 59 27.99 10.07 -32.29
N GLN A 60 27.24 9.16 -32.90
CA GLN A 60 26.24 8.33 -32.22
C GLN A 60 26.88 7.43 -31.18
N LEU A 61 28.03 6.83 -31.48
CA LEU A 61 28.81 6.07 -30.50
C LEU A 61 29.25 6.93 -29.31
N LEU A 62 29.86 8.10 -29.58
CA LEU A 62 30.35 8.99 -28.52
C LEU A 62 29.22 9.57 -27.66
N SER A 63 28.10 9.92 -28.29
CA SER A 63 26.88 10.34 -27.58
C SER A 63 26.31 9.21 -26.73
N GLY A 64 26.27 7.96 -27.23
CA GLY A 64 25.82 6.80 -26.46
C GLY A 64 26.72 6.50 -25.25
N LEU A 65 28.04 6.59 -25.42
CA LEU A 65 29.02 6.41 -24.34
C LEU A 65 28.87 7.47 -23.24
N THR A 66 28.65 8.73 -23.64
CA THR A 66 28.52 9.86 -22.71
C THR A 66 27.16 9.87 -22.00
N ALA A 67 26.08 9.49 -22.68
CA ALA A 67 24.76 9.29 -22.07
C ALA A 67 24.81 8.21 -20.97
N GLN A 68 25.49 7.08 -21.22
CA GLN A 68 25.63 6.01 -20.23
C GLN A 68 26.40 6.43 -18.96
N ARG A 69 27.36 7.37 -19.08
CA ARG A 69 28.04 7.95 -17.91
C ARG A 69 27.08 8.77 -17.06
N HIS A 70 26.31 9.64 -17.73
CA HIS A 70 25.33 10.48 -17.09
C HIS A 70 24.27 9.64 -16.37
N ASP A 71 23.83 8.55 -17.00
CA ASP A 71 22.92 7.56 -16.41
C ASP A 71 23.54 6.86 -15.20
N ALA A 72 24.83 6.49 -15.24
CA ALA A 72 25.51 5.83 -14.12
C ALA A 72 25.73 6.76 -12.92
N GLU A 73 26.15 8.01 -13.14
CA GLU A 73 26.28 9.03 -12.08
C GLU A 73 24.91 9.37 -11.47
N THR A 74 23.89 9.53 -12.31
CA THR A 74 22.51 9.76 -11.88
C THR A 74 21.98 8.56 -11.09
N LEU A 75 22.24 7.32 -11.55
CA LEU A 75 21.85 6.11 -10.83
C LEU A 75 22.47 6.04 -9.46
N LEU A 76 23.77 6.31 -9.32
CA LEU A 76 24.46 6.26 -8.04
C LEU A 76 23.90 7.31 -7.08
N ARG A 77 23.65 8.53 -7.55
CA ARG A 77 23.02 9.60 -6.77
C ARG A 77 21.60 9.21 -6.32
N VAL A 78 20.75 8.80 -7.27
CA VAL A 78 19.38 8.35 -6.98
C VAL A 78 19.39 7.17 -6.02
N THR A 79 20.25 6.18 -6.23
CA THR A 79 20.38 5.02 -5.33
C THR A 79 20.77 5.47 -3.93
N SER A 80 21.76 6.35 -3.79
CA SER A 80 22.21 6.85 -2.49
C SER A 80 21.11 7.62 -1.76
N GLU A 81 20.40 8.52 -2.44
CA GLU A 81 19.30 9.29 -1.84
C GLU A 81 18.11 8.39 -1.47
N LEU A 82 17.73 7.45 -2.35
CA LEU A 82 16.64 6.49 -2.08
C LEU A 82 16.98 5.50 -0.98
N LEU A 83 18.24 5.10 -0.84
CA LEU A 83 18.69 4.28 0.29
C LEU A 83 18.68 5.08 1.61
N GLY A 84 19.02 6.38 1.58
CA GLY A 84 18.90 7.24 2.74
C GLY A 84 17.45 7.35 3.25
N ILE A 85 16.47 7.48 2.34
CA ILE A 85 15.04 7.42 2.69
C ILE A 85 14.67 6.05 3.27
N ALA A 86 15.28 4.98 2.73
CA ALA A 86 15.04 3.63 3.21
C ALA A 86 15.54 3.40 4.65
N ASP A 87 16.46 4.20 5.18
CA ASP A 87 16.99 4.03 6.54
C ASP A 87 16.03 4.56 7.62
N GLU A 88 15.10 5.46 7.27
CA GLU A 88 14.11 6.00 8.21
C GLU A 88 12.82 5.16 8.26
N MET A 89 12.29 4.90 9.46
CA MET A 89 10.99 4.21 9.63
C MET A 89 9.83 5.17 9.33
N ALA A 90 9.53 5.36 8.05
CA ALA A 90 8.42 6.18 7.58
C ALA A 90 7.30 5.34 6.90
N PRO A 91 6.04 5.80 6.92
CA PRO A 91 4.92 5.16 6.22
C PRO A 91 5.15 5.05 4.70
N PRO A 92 4.58 4.05 4.02
CA PRO A 92 4.75 3.86 2.57
C PRO A 92 4.42 5.08 1.73
N GLU A 93 3.43 5.87 2.12
CA GLU A 93 3.01 7.10 1.44
C GLU A 93 4.10 8.16 1.50
N VAL A 94 4.69 8.34 2.68
CA VAL A 94 5.77 9.29 2.93
C VAL A 94 7.02 8.89 2.14
N VAL A 95 7.37 7.60 2.22
CA VAL A 95 8.53 7.03 1.50
C VAL A 95 8.36 7.16 -0.01
N LEU A 96 7.16 6.91 -0.54
CA LEU A 96 6.88 7.04 -1.97
C LEU A 96 6.94 8.50 -2.43
N ARG A 97 6.37 9.43 -1.66
CA ARG A 97 6.42 10.88 -1.93
C ARG A 97 7.87 11.37 -1.96
N GLU A 98 8.67 11.02 -0.96
CA GLU A 98 10.08 11.42 -0.91
C GLU A 98 10.90 10.79 -2.02
N SER A 99 10.63 9.53 -2.34
CA SER A 99 11.24 8.87 -3.49
C SER A 99 10.90 9.59 -4.79
N ALA A 100 9.65 10.01 -4.97
CA ALA A 100 9.24 10.77 -6.14
C ALA A 100 9.85 12.17 -6.21
N ALA A 101 10.08 12.83 -5.07
CA ALA A 101 10.81 14.10 -5.02
C ALA A 101 12.28 13.95 -5.43
N VAL A 102 12.95 12.85 -5.02
CA VAL A 102 14.30 12.51 -5.50
C VAL A 102 14.30 12.30 -7.01
N LEU A 103 13.33 11.54 -7.53
CA LEU A 103 13.21 11.29 -8.96
C LEU A 103 12.90 12.58 -9.74
N LEU A 104 12.01 13.44 -9.25
CA LEU A 104 11.68 14.72 -9.89
C LEU A 104 12.95 15.54 -10.14
N ARG A 105 13.79 15.71 -9.10
CA ARG A 105 15.07 16.44 -9.22
C ARG A 105 16.07 15.73 -10.11
N ALA A 106 16.18 14.40 -9.97
CA ALA A 106 17.16 13.62 -10.70
C ALA A 106 16.88 13.55 -12.20
N PHE A 107 15.60 13.55 -12.58
CA PHE A 107 15.14 13.47 -13.97
C PHE A 107 14.82 14.84 -14.59
N HIS A 108 14.95 15.93 -13.82
CA HIS A 108 14.60 17.29 -14.23
C HIS A 108 13.15 17.39 -14.73
N ALA A 109 12.24 16.74 -13.99
CA ALA A 109 10.81 16.82 -14.24
C ALA A 109 10.22 18.07 -13.57
N ASP A 110 9.12 18.57 -14.13
CA ASP A 110 8.45 19.77 -13.63
C ASP A 110 7.41 19.44 -12.54
N MET A 111 6.93 18.18 -12.50
CA MET A 111 5.92 17.71 -11.54
C MET A 111 5.96 16.19 -11.37
N PHE A 112 5.59 15.69 -10.18
CA PHE A 112 5.30 14.28 -9.96
C PHE A 112 3.87 14.06 -9.46
N VAL A 113 3.34 12.87 -9.74
CA VAL A 113 2.12 12.32 -9.14
C VAL A 113 2.40 10.90 -8.67
N CYS A 114 2.15 10.63 -7.39
CA CYS A 114 2.28 9.33 -6.77
C CYS A 114 0.91 8.70 -6.58
N ARG A 115 0.81 7.43 -6.92
CA ARG A 115 -0.36 6.62 -6.57
C ARG A 115 0.05 5.36 -5.86
N LEU A 116 -0.75 4.97 -4.88
CA LEU A 116 -0.69 3.64 -4.29
C LEU A 116 -1.98 2.90 -4.61
N ARG A 117 -1.85 1.60 -4.76
CA ARG A 117 -3.00 0.72 -4.88
C ARG A 117 -3.47 0.42 -3.46
N ASP A 118 -4.75 0.66 -3.19
CA ASP A 118 -5.37 0.28 -1.93
C ASP A 118 -5.70 -1.23 -1.93
N ASP A 119 -6.29 -1.68 -0.84
CA ASP A 119 -6.59 -3.10 -0.62
C ASP A 119 -7.77 -3.60 -1.47
N GLU A 120 -8.61 -2.70 -2.00
CA GLU A 120 -9.68 -3.00 -2.96
C GLU A 120 -9.13 -3.17 -4.38
N GLY A 121 -7.86 -2.82 -4.58
CA GLY A 121 -7.21 -2.86 -5.89
C GLY A 121 -7.43 -1.57 -6.68
N GLU A 122 -7.98 -0.52 -6.06
CA GLU A 122 -8.18 0.78 -6.66
C GLU A 122 -6.93 1.66 -6.48
N TRP A 123 -6.71 2.57 -7.42
CA TRP A 123 -5.55 3.46 -7.37
C TRP A 123 -5.91 4.77 -6.70
N GLN A 124 -5.18 5.15 -5.67
CA GLN A 124 -5.37 6.41 -4.98
C GLN A 124 -4.18 7.34 -5.17
N ILE A 125 -4.46 8.64 -5.36
CA ILE A 125 -3.41 9.67 -5.40
C ILE A 125 -3.01 10.00 -3.96
N ILE A 126 -1.78 9.65 -3.60
CA ILE A 126 -1.26 9.90 -2.25
C ILE A 126 -0.43 11.19 -2.16
N ALA A 127 0.12 11.65 -3.28
CA ALA A 127 0.91 12.88 -3.36
C ALA A 127 0.99 13.38 -4.80
N ALA A 128 1.01 14.69 -4.96
CA ALA A 128 1.31 15.35 -6.23
C ALA A 128 1.92 16.72 -5.95
N GLU A 129 3.09 17.00 -6.51
CA GLU A 129 3.82 18.25 -6.26
C GLU A 129 4.52 18.72 -7.55
N ARG A 130 4.63 20.04 -7.72
CA ARG A 130 5.44 20.69 -8.77
C ARG A 130 6.77 21.11 -8.21
N GLU A 131 7.79 21.16 -9.07
CA GLU A 131 9.12 21.67 -8.69
C GLU A 131 9.06 23.11 -8.15
N ASP A 132 8.19 23.94 -8.73
CA ASP A 132 8.02 25.36 -8.39
C ASP A 132 7.02 25.61 -7.25
N GLY A 133 6.40 24.55 -6.69
CA GLY A 133 5.34 24.67 -5.69
C GLY A 133 4.03 25.27 -6.24
N GLY A 134 3.88 25.37 -7.56
CA GLY A 134 2.70 25.90 -8.23
C GLY A 134 1.47 24.98 -8.12
N PRO A 135 0.31 25.44 -8.64
CA PRO A 135 -0.93 24.68 -8.58
C PRO A 135 -0.85 23.36 -9.36
N ILE A 136 -1.41 22.30 -8.78
CA ILE A 136 -1.47 20.96 -9.37
C ILE A 136 -2.72 20.82 -10.24
N PRO A 137 -2.61 20.26 -11.47
CA PRO A 137 -3.76 19.98 -12.32
C PRO A 137 -4.72 18.98 -11.64
N LEU A 138 -6.02 19.08 -11.93
CA LEU A 138 -6.97 18.10 -11.40
C LEU A 138 -6.72 16.73 -12.04
N PHE A 139 -6.35 15.74 -11.24
CA PHE A 139 -6.19 14.36 -11.65
C PHE A 139 -7.42 13.53 -11.26
N SER A 140 -7.81 12.60 -12.13
CA SER A 140 -8.85 11.61 -11.79
C SER A 140 -8.38 10.79 -10.57
N PRO A 141 -9.19 10.67 -9.51
CA PRO A 141 -8.85 9.81 -8.38
C PRO A 141 -8.72 8.36 -8.86
N VAL A 142 -9.59 7.89 -9.75
CA VAL A 142 -9.61 6.51 -10.27
C VAL A 142 -8.72 6.37 -11.51
N LEU A 143 -8.05 5.21 -11.62
CA LEU A 143 -7.34 4.78 -12.83
C LEU A 143 -8.08 3.62 -13.49
N GLU A 144 -8.55 3.82 -14.71
CA GLU A 144 -9.24 2.79 -15.48
C GLU A 144 -8.26 1.78 -16.10
N GLU A 145 -7.94 0.70 -15.38
CA GLU A 145 -7.02 -0.36 -15.85
C GLU A 145 -7.48 -1.04 -17.15
N GLY A 146 -8.77 -0.96 -17.48
CA GLY A 146 -9.37 -1.53 -18.70
C GLY A 146 -9.00 -0.81 -20.01
N LEU A 147 -8.36 0.37 -19.95
CA LEU A 147 -7.91 1.11 -21.13
C LEU A 147 -6.65 0.48 -21.76
N ALA A 148 -6.83 -0.60 -22.50
CA ALA A 148 -5.73 -1.34 -23.15
C ALA A 148 -4.87 -0.48 -24.12
N GLY A 149 -5.44 0.61 -24.65
CA GLY A 149 -4.71 1.58 -25.48
C GLY A 149 -3.86 2.58 -24.70
N HIS A 150 -4.06 2.73 -23.38
CA HIS A 150 -3.31 3.69 -22.58
C HIS A 150 -1.94 3.11 -22.17
N PRO A 151 -0.82 3.78 -22.48
CA PRO A 151 0.53 3.23 -22.27
C PRO A 151 0.84 2.82 -20.83
N VAL A 152 0.36 3.60 -19.85
CA VAL A 152 0.58 3.27 -18.42
C VAL A 152 -0.30 2.10 -17.99
N MET A 153 -1.53 1.99 -18.51
CA MET A 153 -2.45 0.92 -18.09
C MET A 153 -1.99 -0.40 -18.65
N ARG A 154 -1.55 -0.39 -19.90
CA ARG A 154 -0.87 -1.53 -20.50
C ARG A 154 0.32 -2.00 -19.66
N ALA A 155 1.16 -1.07 -19.17
CA ALA A 155 2.29 -1.40 -18.32
C ALA A 155 1.90 -1.92 -16.93
N VAL A 156 0.78 -1.45 -16.38
CA VAL A 156 0.17 -2.00 -15.15
C VAL A 156 -0.28 -3.46 -15.37
N CYS A 157 -0.71 -3.83 -16.58
CA CYS A 157 -1.16 -5.18 -16.90
C CYS A 157 -0.03 -6.14 -17.34
N ASP A 158 0.93 -5.70 -18.15
CA ASP A 158 1.86 -6.59 -18.87
C ASP A 158 3.23 -6.82 -18.19
N GLY A 159 3.43 -6.29 -16.99
CA GLY A 159 4.66 -6.47 -16.22
C GLY A 159 5.76 -5.45 -16.51
N THR A 160 5.52 -4.52 -17.45
CA THR A 160 6.43 -3.40 -17.71
C THR A 160 6.65 -2.55 -16.46
N ARG A 161 7.90 -2.13 -16.22
CA ARG A 161 8.33 -1.42 -15.00
C ARG A 161 8.40 0.09 -15.15
N HIS A 162 8.46 0.59 -16.39
CA HIS A 162 8.47 2.01 -16.68
C HIS A 162 7.84 2.28 -18.03
N VAL A 163 7.25 3.45 -18.20
CA VAL A 163 6.68 3.92 -19.46
C VAL A 163 7.26 5.29 -19.78
N LEU A 164 7.87 5.40 -20.95
CA LEU A 164 8.42 6.63 -21.47
C LEU A 164 7.50 7.16 -22.57
N SER A 165 6.85 8.29 -22.32
CA SER A 165 5.94 8.96 -23.25
C SER A 165 6.46 10.37 -23.51
N ASN A 166 7.37 10.50 -24.47
CA ASN A 166 8.02 11.78 -24.80
C ASN A 166 7.20 12.72 -25.69
N ASN A 167 5.99 12.29 -26.02
CA ASN A 167 4.98 13.10 -26.69
C ASN A 167 3.61 12.61 -26.25
N LEU A 168 2.90 13.40 -25.45
CA LEU A 168 1.57 13.08 -24.93
C LEU A 168 0.44 13.37 -25.93
N MET A 169 0.69 13.90 -27.11
CA MET A 169 -0.36 14.24 -28.07
C MET A 169 -1.15 12.99 -28.52
N GLY A 170 -2.46 12.98 -28.24
CA GLY A 170 -3.37 11.90 -28.60
C GLY A 170 -3.62 10.87 -27.51
N MET A 171 -4.77 10.19 -27.60
CA MET A 171 -5.22 9.17 -26.63
C MET A 171 -4.27 7.97 -26.55
N ASP A 172 -3.77 7.49 -27.69
CA ASP A 172 -2.84 6.34 -27.78
C ASP A 172 -1.49 6.60 -27.12
N ARG A 173 -1.15 7.88 -26.90
CA ARG A 173 0.05 8.33 -26.19
C ARG A 173 -0.24 8.78 -24.76
N GLY A 174 -1.52 8.79 -24.41
CA GLY A 174 -2.06 9.03 -23.10
C GLY A 174 -2.47 10.46 -22.80
N GLY A 175 -2.18 11.47 -23.61
CA GLY A 175 -2.48 12.87 -23.21
C GLY A 175 -3.94 13.30 -23.35
N ASP A 176 -4.73 12.64 -24.20
CA ASP A 176 -6.19 12.91 -24.26
C ASP A 176 -7.01 12.00 -23.32
N SER A 177 -6.33 11.19 -22.51
CA SER A 177 -6.96 10.30 -21.56
C SER A 177 -7.38 11.04 -20.28
N TYR A 178 -8.47 10.60 -19.64
CA TYR A 178 -9.02 11.19 -18.41
C TYR A 178 -8.02 11.20 -17.25
N ASP A 179 -7.14 10.21 -17.20
CA ASP A 179 -6.07 10.07 -16.21
C ASP A 179 -4.85 10.98 -16.49
N CYS A 180 -4.81 11.69 -17.62
CA CYS A 180 -3.70 12.54 -18.03
C CYS A 180 -4.10 13.98 -18.37
N MET A 181 -4.93 14.60 -17.51
CA MET A 181 -5.29 16.02 -17.60
C MET A 181 -4.08 16.98 -17.63
N ALA A 182 -2.90 16.53 -17.19
CA ALA A 182 -1.65 17.25 -17.31
C ALA A 182 -1.37 17.76 -18.75
N TYR A 183 -1.71 17.00 -19.79
CA TYR A 183 -1.48 17.44 -21.17
C TYR A 183 -2.25 18.72 -21.52
N LYS A 184 -3.50 18.83 -21.06
CA LYS A 184 -4.41 19.97 -21.32
C LYS A 184 -3.93 21.28 -20.70
N VAL A 185 -3.04 21.20 -19.71
CA VAL A 185 -2.52 22.36 -18.98
C VAL A 185 -1.06 22.67 -19.30
N GLY A 186 -0.46 22.00 -20.29
CA GLY A 186 0.86 22.38 -20.83
C GLY A 186 1.93 21.30 -20.79
N TYR A 187 1.73 20.19 -20.08
CA TYR A 187 2.71 19.10 -20.04
C TYR A 187 2.78 18.36 -21.39
N ARG A 188 3.97 17.92 -21.79
CA ARG A 188 4.24 17.32 -23.11
C ARG A 188 4.90 15.96 -23.05
N SER A 189 5.61 15.67 -21.97
CA SER A 189 6.27 14.38 -21.75
C SER A 189 5.87 13.77 -20.40
N ARG A 190 5.85 12.44 -20.32
CA ARG A 190 5.61 11.67 -19.10
C ARG A 190 6.60 10.51 -18.97
N LEU A 191 7.12 10.32 -17.77
CA LEU A 191 7.88 9.14 -17.38
C LEU A 191 7.16 8.48 -16.20
N ALA A 192 6.60 7.30 -16.40
CA ALA A 192 5.92 6.54 -15.36
C ALA A 192 6.81 5.40 -14.86
N PHE A 193 6.89 5.21 -13.55
CA PHE A 193 7.47 4.03 -12.92
C PHE A 193 6.35 3.19 -12.29
N VAL A 194 6.31 1.92 -12.66
CA VAL A 194 5.36 0.94 -12.12
C VAL A 194 6.06 0.14 -11.02
N LEU A 195 5.61 0.31 -9.79
CA LEU A 195 6.20 -0.30 -8.62
C LEU A 195 5.59 -1.67 -8.38
N ARG A 196 6.46 -2.68 -8.35
CA ARG A 196 6.09 -4.09 -8.24
C ARG A 196 7.01 -4.77 -7.26
N ASP A 197 6.43 -5.61 -6.41
CA ASP A 197 7.17 -6.50 -5.56
C ASP A 197 7.87 -7.62 -6.38
N ARG A 198 8.80 -8.34 -5.76
CA ARG A 198 9.38 -9.55 -6.34
C ARG A 198 8.31 -10.65 -6.44
N GLY A 199 8.43 -11.50 -7.47
CA GLY A 199 7.56 -12.68 -7.62
C GLY A 199 6.31 -12.51 -8.48
N GLY A 200 6.19 -11.43 -9.26
CA GLY A 200 5.09 -11.28 -10.23
C GLY A 200 3.75 -10.87 -9.62
N ARG A 201 3.77 -10.35 -8.38
CA ARG A 201 2.62 -9.74 -7.71
C ARG A 201 2.07 -8.54 -8.52
N PRO A 202 0.78 -8.21 -8.34
CA PRO A 202 0.21 -7.00 -8.95
C PRO A 202 1.03 -5.76 -8.56
N PRO A 203 1.05 -4.74 -9.43
CA PRO A 203 1.72 -3.49 -9.12
C PRO A 203 0.99 -2.81 -7.95
N PHE A 204 1.77 -2.29 -7.00
CA PHE A 204 1.24 -1.68 -5.78
C PHE A 204 1.38 -0.15 -5.76
N GLY A 205 2.15 0.41 -6.69
CA GLY A 205 2.43 1.84 -6.72
C GLY A 205 2.79 2.37 -8.10
N LEU A 206 2.58 3.66 -8.30
CA LEU A 206 2.97 4.42 -9.48
C LEU A 206 3.67 5.71 -9.08
N VAL A 207 4.74 6.04 -9.79
CA VAL A 207 5.31 7.40 -9.80
C VAL A 207 5.27 7.93 -11.22
N LEU A 208 4.53 9.00 -11.44
CA LEU A 208 4.36 9.65 -12.73
C LEU A 208 5.09 10.98 -12.70
N LEU A 209 6.17 11.10 -13.47
CA LEU A 209 6.88 12.36 -13.68
C LEU A 209 6.36 13.01 -14.96
N TYR A 210 6.18 14.33 -14.93
CA TYR A 210 5.73 15.11 -16.08
C TYR A 210 6.72 16.22 -16.40
N SER A 211 6.85 16.53 -17.69
CA SER A 211 7.58 17.71 -18.15
C SER A 211 6.81 18.51 -19.18
N GLU A 212 6.91 19.84 -19.12
CA GLU A 212 6.39 20.79 -20.11
C GLU A 212 7.15 20.73 -21.44
N ARG A 213 8.36 20.14 -21.43
CA ARG A 213 9.18 19.96 -22.63
C ARG A 213 8.72 18.77 -23.44
N GLU A 214 8.63 18.94 -24.75
CA GLU A 214 8.60 17.80 -25.67
C GLU A 214 9.94 17.05 -25.58
N HIS A 215 9.90 15.72 -25.61
CA HIS A 215 11.10 14.89 -25.49
C HIS A 215 11.89 15.09 -24.19
N GLY A 216 11.21 15.46 -23.10
CA GLY A 216 11.83 15.81 -21.82
C GLY A 216 12.63 14.68 -21.16
N PHE A 217 12.38 13.41 -21.54
CA PHE A 217 13.01 12.23 -20.95
C PHE A 217 13.74 11.36 -21.99
N ASP A 218 13.95 11.83 -23.23
CA ASP A 218 14.58 11.06 -24.33
C ASP A 218 16.03 10.63 -24.05
N SER A 219 16.71 11.30 -23.11
CA SER A 219 18.12 11.07 -22.82
C SER A 219 18.42 9.83 -21.97
N TYR A 220 17.41 9.18 -21.39
CA TYR A 220 17.58 8.12 -20.40
C TYR A 220 17.43 6.72 -20.99
N ASP A 221 18.38 5.82 -20.70
CA ASP A 221 18.32 4.42 -21.15
C ASP A 221 17.24 3.60 -20.43
N ALA A 222 16.58 2.70 -21.16
CA ALA A 222 15.52 1.84 -20.61
C ALA A 222 16.00 0.91 -19.49
N ARG A 223 17.24 0.41 -19.53
CA ARG A 223 17.80 -0.42 -18.44
C ARG A 223 18.07 0.42 -17.21
N PHE A 224 18.49 1.68 -17.38
CA PHE A 224 18.65 2.64 -16.28
C PHE A 224 17.30 2.95 -15.62
N LEU A 225 16.26 3.25 -16.40
CA LEU A 225 14.90 3.49 -15.89
C LEU A 225 14.33 2.27 -15.15
N ALA A 226 14.54 1.06 -15.68
CA ALA A 226 14.11 -0.17 -15.02
C ALA A 226 14.82 -0.40 -13.66
N LYS A 227 16.09 0.00 -13.53
CA LYS A 227 16.81 -0.06 -12.25
C LYS A 227 16.24 0.93 -11.24
N CYS A 228 15.96 2.17 -11.67
CA CYS A 228 15.33 3.18 -10.81
C CYS A 228 13.97 2.70 -10.29
N SER A 229 13.09 2.20 -11.18
CA SER A 229 11.82 1.58 -10.79
C SER A 229 11.99 0.51 -9.72
N ARG A 230 12.99 -0.37 -9.87
CA ARG A 230 13.22 -1.46 -8.93
C ARG A 230 13.72 -0.98 -7.58
N ILE A 231 14.59 0.04 -7.53
CA ILE A 231 15.08 0.60 -6.27
C ILE A 231 13.91 1.23 -5.51
N VAL A 232 13.12 2.07 -6.17
CA VAL A 232 11.93 2.70 -5.57
C VAL A 232 10.95 1.64 -5.07
N ALA A 233 10.67 0.62 -5.89
CA ALA A 233 9.79 -0.47 -5.50
C ALA A 233 10.32 -1.26 -4.29
N LEU A 234 11.63 -1.45 -4.17
CA LEU A 234 12.24 -2.10 -3.00
C LEU A 234 12.13 -1.21 -1.76
N THR A 235 12.46 0.07 -1.89
CA THR A 235 12.40 1.05 -0.79
C THR A 235 10.97 1.17 -0.24
N THR A 236 9.99 1.40 -1.09
CA THR A 236 8.58 1.51 -0.68
C THR A 236 7.98 0.15 -0.28
N GLY A 237 8.23 -0.91 -1.06
CA GLY A 237 7.63 -2.23 -0.84
C GLY A 237 8.11 -2.91 0.44
N SER A 238 9.38 -2.71 0.85
CA SER A 238 9.88 -3.23 2.12
C SER A 238 9.12 -2.66 3.32
N ARG A 239 8.68 -1.40 3.26
CA ARG A 239 7.92 -0.74 4.33
C ARG A 239 6.48 -1.22 4.38
N VAL A 240 5.86 -1.47 3.23
CA VAL A 240 4.53 -2.12 3.17
C VAL A 240 4.58 -3.51 3.81
N ALA A 241 5.64 -4.29 3.55
CA ALA A 241 5.81 -5.62 4.14
C ALA A 241 6.04 -5.56 5.67
N VAL A 242 6.88 -4.64 6.16
CA VAL A 242 7.13 -4.47 7.61
C VAL A 242 5.89 -3.96 8.34
N ALA A 243 5.12 -3.04 7.74
CA ALA A 243 3.87 -2.57 8.33
C ALA A 243 2.85 -3.70 8.47
N ARG A 244 2.75 -4.58 7.47
CA ARG A 244 1.91 -5.79 7.51
C ARG A 244 2.37 -6.75 8.61
N ASP A 245 3.66 -7.08 8.68
CA ASP A 245 4.22 -7.96 9.73
C ASP A 245 4.02 -7.39 11.15
N ALA A 246 4.13 -6.07 11.31
CA ALA A 246 3.86 -5.42 12.61
C ALA A 246 2.38 -5.48 12.99
N LEU A 247 1.47 -5.30 12.04
CA LEU A 247 0.02 -5.46 12.25
C LEU A 247 -0.33 -6.90 12.58
N GLU A 248 0.22 -7.87 11.85
CA GLU A 248 0.04 -9.31 12.09
C GLU A 248 0.45 -9.71 13.51
N LYS A 249 1.63 -9.25 13.95
CA LYS A 249 2.11 -9.48 15.32
C LYS A 249 1.26 -8.79 16.38
N ALA A 250 0.82 -7.56 16.13
CA ALA A 250 -0.02 -6.82 17.07
C ALA A 250 -1.40 -7.49 17.22
N ALA A 251 -2.00 -7.91 16.11
CA ALA A 251 -3.27 -8.64 16.10
C ALA A 251 -3.16 -9.99 16.81
N GLY A 252 -2.14 -10.80 16.50
CA GLY A 252 -1.93 -12.08 17.16
C GLY A 252 -1.70 -11.95 18.67
N ALA A 253 -0.97 -10.91 19.11
CA ALA A 253 -0.78 -10.63 20.53
C ALA A 253 -2.09 -10.21 21.22
N VAL A 254 -2.85 -9.31 20.61
CA VAL A 254 -4.16 -8.86 21.13
C VAL A 254 -5.14 -10.04 21.18
N ALA A 255 -5.13 -10.92 20.17
CA ALA A 255 -6.01 -12.08 20.13
C ALA A 255 -5.69 -13.09 21.23
N HIS A 256 -4.42 -13.45 21.37
CA HIS A 256 -3.98 -14.37 22.43
C HIS A 256 -4.28 -13.84 23.84
N HIS A 257 -3.97 -12.56 24.12
CA HIS A 257 -4.23 -11.96 25.43
C HIS A 257 -5.71 -11.73 25.69
N GLY A 258 -6.46 -11.30 24.68
CA GLY A 258 -7.90 -11.09 24.76
C GLY A 258 -8.68 -12.38 24.97
N ASN A 259 -8.37 -13.43 24.21
CA ASN A 259 -9.03 -14.74 24.34
C ASN A 259 -8.81 -15.35 25.73
N ASN A 260 -7.61 -15.22 26.30
CA ASN A 260 -7.35 -15.65 27.68
C ASN A 260 -8.17 -14.86 28.71
N ALA A 261 -8.23 -13.53 28.58
CA ALA A 261 -9.03 -12.69 29.49
C ALA A 261 -10.53 -13.00 29.40
N LEU A 262 -11.05 -13.23 28.19
CA LEU A 262 -12.45 -13.59 27.97
C LEU A 262 -12.79 -14.97 28.51
N ALA A 263 -11.88 -15.95 28.38
CA ALA A 263 -12.07 -17.27 28.99
C ALA A 263 -12.14 -17.17 30.52
N ILE A 264 -11.28 -16.36 31.15
CA ILE A 264 -11.32 -16.11 32.59
C ILE A 264 -12.64 -15.45 32.99
N LEU A 265 -13.08 -14.42 32.27
CA LEU A 265 -14.36 -13.74 32.54
C LEU A 265 -15.56 -14.66 32.38
N ARG A 266 -15.56 -15.52 31.35
CA ARG A 266 -16.62 -16.51 31.14
C ARG A 266 -16.70 -17.47 32.32
N ASN A 267 -15.56 -18.03 32.76
CA ASN A 267 -15.54 -18.96 33.88
C ASN A 267 -16.07 -18.31 35.18
N HIS A 268 -15.72 -17.05 35.44
CA HIS A 268 -16.24 -16.32 36.61
C HIS A 268 -17.74 -16.05 36.50
N ALA A 269 -18.24 -15.73 35.30
CA ALA A 269 -19.67 -15.55 35.08
C ALA A 269 -20.43 -16.88 35.20
N GLU A 270 -19.93 -17.98 34.64
CA GLU A 270 -20.54 -19.31 34.82
C GLU A 270 -20.61 -19.69 36.31
N TYR A 271 -19.53 -19.46 37.06
CA TYR A 271 -19.53 -19.70 38.51
C TYR A 271 -20.53 -18.81 39.27
N CYS A 272 -20.63 -17.53 38.93
CA CYS A 272 -21.64 -16.65 39.53
C CYS A 272 -23.07 -17.07 39.17
N ALA A 273 -23.30 -17.66 38.00
CA ALA A 273 -24.60 -18.21 37.62
C ALA A 273 -24.95 -19.44 38.47
N GLU A 274 -24.01 -20.38 38.65
CA GLU A 274 -24.20 -21.54 39.54
C GLU A 274 -24.52 -21.10 40.97
N LEU A 275 -23.80 -20.11 41.51
CA LEU A 275 -24.09 -19.57 42.85
C LEU A 275 -25.48 -18.91 42.94
N LEU A 276 -25.95 -18.27 41.87
CA LEU A 276 -27.28 -17.66 41.83
C LEU A 276 -28.38 -18.71 41.75
N ASP A 277 -28.15 -19.79 41.00
CA ASP A 277 -29.07 -20.94 40.93
C ASP A 277 -29.18 -21.61 42.32
N ASP A 278 -28.04 -21.91 42.97
CA ASP A 278 -28.01 -22.44 44.34
C ASP A 278 -28.74 -21.51 45.33
N MET A 279 -28.51 -20.19 45.23
CA MET A 279 -29.19 -19.20 46.06
C MET A 279 -30.70 -19.13 45.78
N ALA A 280 -31.13 -19.35 44.54
CA ALA A 280 -32.54 -19.35 44.19
C ALA A 280 -33.27 -20.57 44.78
N ASP A 281 -32.63 -21.75 44.74
CA ASP A 281 -33.16 -22.96 45.38
C ASP A 281 -33.27 -22.79 46.91
N ASP A 282 -32.21 -22.32 47.57
CA ASP A 282 -32.21 -22.01 49.01
C ASP A 282 -33.28 -20.95 49.37
N TRP A 283 -33.53 -20.02 48.46
CA TRP A 283 -34.52 -18.96 48.63
C TRP A 283 -35.94 -19.50 48.57
N ASP A 284 -36.25 -20.32 47.57
CA ASP A 284 -37.56 -20.98 47.42
C ASP A 284 -37.86 -21.85 48.65
N ASP A 285 -36.87 -22.59 49.15
CA ASP A 285 -37.00 -23.37 50.39
C ASP A 285 -37.28 -22.48 51.61
N ALA A 286 -36.55 -21.37 51.76
CA ALA A 286 -36.77 -20.41 52.85
C ALA A 286 -38.16 -19.76 52.79
N MET A 287 -38.67 -19.52 51.58
CA MET A 287 -39.98 -18.93 51.33
C MET A 287 -41.10 -19.90 51.72
N HIS A 288 -41.02 -21.17 51.30
CA HIS A 288 -41.94 -22.23 51.72
C HIS A 288 -41.93 -22.43 53.24
N ALA A 289 -40.75 -22.47 53.85
CA ALA A 289 -40.62 -22.59 55.30
C ALA A 289 -41.24 -21.41 56.05
N ALA A 290 -41.12 -20.18 55.52
CA ALA A 290 -41.73 -18.99 56.11
C ALA A 290 -43.27 -19.03 56.03
N ASP A 291 -43.82 -19.53 54.93
CA ASP A 291 -45.27 -19.71 54.75
C ASP A 291 -45.82 -20.81 55.67
N ASP A 292 -45.17 -21.97 55.75
CA ASP A 292 -45.53 -23.05 56.68
C ASP A 292 -45.52 -22.57 58.14
N LEU A 293 -44.50 -21.78 58.52
CA LEU A 293 -44.40 -21.21 59.86
C LEU A 293 -45.55 -20.24 60.16
N ARG A 294 -46.00 -19.49 59.14
CA ARG A 294 -47.13 -18.56 59.26
C ARG A 294 -48.44 -19.30 59.48
N GLU A 295 -48.65 -20.42 58.80
CA GLU A 295 -49.85 -21.27 58.95
C GLU A 295 -49.92 -21.95 60.32
N LEU A 296 -48.78 -22.36 60.88
CA LEU A 296 -48.70 -23.01 62.19
C LEU A 296 -48.88 -22.05 63.37
N LEU A 297 -48.66 -20.74 63.16
CA LEU A 297 -48.70 -19.74 64.23
C LEU A 297 -50.08 -19.08 64.35
N PRO A 298 -50.62 -18.92 65.58
CA PRO A 298 -51.94 -18.33 65.78
C PRO A 298 -52.03 -16.89 65.25
N GLU A 299 -53.09 -16.63 64.49
CA GLU A 299 -53.40 -15.33 63.90
C GLU A 299 -53.47 -14.23 64.97
N GLY A 300 -52.93 -13.05 64.64
CA GLY A 300 -52.87 -11.90 65.56
C GLY A 300 -51.76 -11.96 66.61
N SER A 301 -50.99 -13.05 66.69
CA SER A 301 -49.82 -13.13 67.57
C SER A 301 -48.64 -12.29 67.05
N LYS A 302 -47.77 -11.83 67.97
CA LYS A 302 -46.50 -11.15 67.59
C LYS A 302 -45.60 -12.03 66.72
N ALA A 303 -45.65 -13.35 66.91
CA ALA A 303 -44.90 -14.32 66.14
C ALA A 303 -45.42 -14.42 64.70
N HIS A 304 -46.75 -14.48 64.52
CA HIS A 304 -47.37 -14.48 63.19
C HIS A 304 -47.05 -13.19 62.41
N ALA A 305 -47.08 -12.02 63.06
CA ALA A 305 -46.68 -10.76 62.43
C ALA A 305 -45.18 -10.69 62.09
N ALA A 306 -44.31 -11.44 62.78
CA ALA A 306 -42.89 -11.53 62.45
C ALA A 306 -42.65 -12.48 61.26
N ALA A 307 -43.33 -13.62 61.20
CA ALA A 307 -43.29 -14.53 60.07
C ALA A 307 -43.80 -13.86 58.77
N ALA A 308 -44.90 -13.11 58.85
CA ALA A 308 -45.41 -12.34 57.70
C ALA A 308 -44.41 -11.29 57.20
N ARG A 309 -43.68 -10.61 58.10
CA ARG A 309 -42.62 -9.66 57.70
C ARG A 309 -41.41 -10.37 57.08
N LEU A 310 -41.08 -11.58 57.54
CA LEU A 310 -39.99 -12.37 56.96
C LEU A 310 -40.34 -12.77 55.51
N ALA A 311 -41.53 -13.32 55.29
CA ALA A 311 -42.01 -13.64 53.94
C ALA A 311 -42.02 -12.41 53.02
N ASP A 312 -42.46 -11.25 53.53
CA ASP A 312 -42.50 -9.99 52.76
C ASP A 312 -41.11 -9.40 52.45
N VAL A 313 -40.09 -9.70 53.27
CA VAL A 313 -38.68 -9.39 52.97
C VAL A 313 -38.13 -10.39 51.95
N LEU A 314 -38.48 -11.67 52.07
CA LEU A 314 -38.10 -12.72 51.11
C LEU A 314 -38.77 -12.52 49.73
N HIS A 315 -39.95 -11.93 49.65
CA HIS A 315 -40.55 -11.58 48.36
C HIS A 315 -39.88 -10.39 47.67
N ARG A 316 -39.06 -9.61 48.39
CA ARG A 316 -38.48 -8.35 47.88
C ARG A 316 -37.06 -8.48 47.33
N MET A 317 -36.33 -9.56 47.61
CA MET A 317 -35.05 -9.77 46.92
C MET A 317 -35.32 -10.44 45.57
N ASP A 318 -35.17 -9.66 44.51
CA ASP A 318 -35.31 -10.13 43.14
C ASP A 318 -33.96 -10.64 42.62
N THR A 319 -33.77 -11.95 42.63
CA THR A 319 -32.58 -12.64 42.08
C THR A 319 -32.61 -12.71 40.55
N THR A 320 -33.79 -12.60 39.94
CA THR A 320 -34.02 -12.63 38.48
C THR A 320 -33.23 -11.53 37.77
N GLN A 321 -33.21 -10.32 38.35
CA GLN A 321 -32.48 -9.19 37.77
C GLN A 321 -30.96 -9.41 37.75
N LEU A 322 -30.40 -10.11 38.74
CA LEU A 322 -28.97 -10.45 38.78
C LEU A 322 -28.62 -11.48 37.70
N THR A 323 -29.46 -12.50 37.53
CA THR A 323 -29.31 -13.51 36.47
C THR A 323 -29.34 -12.87 35.08
N GLU A 324 -30.28 -11.95 34.82
CA GLU A 324 -30.35 -11.21 33.55
C GLU A 324 -29.09 -10.39 33.24
N GLN A 325 -28.52 -9.72 34.26
CA GLN A 325 -27.28 -8.95 34.09
C GLN A 325 -26.10 -9.88 33.78
N LEU A 326 -26.04 -11.04 34.43
CA LEU A 326 -24.98 -12.03 34.21
C LEU A 326 -25.03 -12.61 32.79
N ASP A 327 -26.24 -12.88 32.31
CA ASP A 327 -26.47 -13.36 30.95
C ASP A 327 -26.10 -12.29 29.90
N GLY A 328 -26.31 -11.01 30.25
CA GLY A 328 -25.80 -9.86 29.49
C GLY A 328 -24.26 -9.82 29.41
N VAL A 329 -23.57 -10.10 30.53
CA VAL A 329 -22.10 -10.20 30.58
C VAL A 329 -21.62 -11.34 29.69
N LEU A 330 -22.18 -12.55 29.83
CA LEU A 330 -21.80 -13.72 29.02
C LEU A 330 -21.96 -13.48 27.52
N ARG A 331 -23.07 -12.85 27.09
CA ARG A 331 -23.27 -12.47 25.68
C ARG A 331 -22.23 -11.47 25.20
N SER A 332 -21.90 -10.48 26.02
CA SER A 332 -20.89 -9.47 25.70
C SER A 332 -19.49 -10.09 25.56
N THR A 333 -19.13 -11.02 26.45
CA THR A 333 -17.86 -11.76 26.40
C THR A 333 -17.74 -12.58 25.11
N ARG A 334 -18.80 -13.29 24.70
CA ARG A 334 -18.83 -14.03 23.42
C ARG A 334 -18.75 -13.12 22.20
N ARG A 335 -19.33 -11.91 22.27
CA ARG A 335 -19.24 -10.91 21.20
C ARG A 335 -17.80 -10.42 21.02
N ILE A 336 -17.11 -10.12 22.12
CA ILE A 336 -15.72 -9.64 22.06
C ILE A 336 -14.77 -10.73 21.54
N ALA A 337 -15.00 -12.01 21.88
CA ALA A 337 -14.22 -13.13 21.35
C ALA A 337 -14.28 -13.19 19.82
N ARG A 338 -15.48 -13.06 19.24
CA ARG A 338 -15.65 -13.04 17.78
C ARG A 338 -14.95 -11.86 17.10
N ILE A 339 -14.98 -10.67 17.73
CA ILE A 339 -14.27 -9.50 17.21
C ILE A 339 -12.75 -9.73 17.20
N ILE A 340 -12.24 -10.43 18.22
CA ILE A 340 -10.83 -10.80 18.31
C ILE A 340 -10.45 -11.78 17.18
N ASP A 341 -11.25 -12.81 16.95
CA ASP A 341 -10.99 -13.79 15.89
C ASP A 341 -10.99 -13.12 14.50
N ALA A 342 -11.93 -12.19 14.27
CA ALA A 342 -11.97 -11.37 13.04
C ALA A 342 -10.78 -10.42 12.89
N LEU A 343 -10.20 -9.96 14.02
CA LEU A 343 -9.00 -9.12 14.04
C LEU A 343 -7.74 -9.91 13.67
N GLU A 344 -7.69 -11.20 14.04
CA GLU A 344 -6.64 -12.14 13.63
C GLU A 344 -6.73 -12.45 12.12
N GLU A 345 -7.92 -12.74 11.60
CA GLU A 345 -8.16 -12.92 10.17
C GLU A 345 -7.81 -11.65 9.36
N SER A 346 -8.17 -10.48 9.89
CA SER A 346 -7.83 -9.18 9.30
C SER A 346 -6.33 -8.87 9.35
N ALA A 347 -5.56 -9.51 10.21
CA ALA A 347 -4.11 -9.35 10.22
C ALA A 347 -3.44 -10.14 9.10
N GLU A 348 -3.96 -11.33 8.80
CA GLU A 348 -3.51 -12.16 7.68
C GLU A 348 -3.98 -11.61 6.32
N ARG A 349 -5.18 -11.00 6.31
CA ARG A 349 -5.82 -10.37 5.13
C ARG A 349 -6.49 -9.04 5.50
N PRO A 350 -5.73 -7.94 5.59
CA PRO A 350 -6.26 -6.65 6.00
C PRO A 350 -7.36 -6.17 5.05
N ARG A 351 -8.55 -5.96 5.64
CA ARG A 351 -9.69 -5.29 5.02
C ARG A 351 -9.89 -3.98 5.77
N LEU A 352 -9.89 -2.86 5.06
CA LEU A 352 -10.02 -1.53 5.65
C LEU A 352 -11.38 -0.94 5.26
N MET A 353 -12.24 -0.63 6.24
CA MET A 353 -13.52 0.01 5.98
C MET A 353 -13.35 1.54 5.93
N HIS A 354 -14.07 2.19 5.00
CA HIS A 354 -14.20 3.64 4.98
C HIS A 354 -15.26 4.10 5.97
N TYR A 355 -14.83 4.67 7.11
CA TYR A 355 -15.74 5.35 8.02
C TYR A 355 -15.95 6.81 7.59
N VAL A 356 -17.15 7.35 7.83
CA VAL A 356 -17.67 8.67 7.38
C VAL A 356 -16.85 9.89 7.88
N LEU A 357 -15.71 9.69 8.55
CA LEU A 357 -14.82 10.73 9.09
C LEU A 357 -13.36 10.64 8.61
N GLY A 358 -13.09 9.93 7.50
CA GLY A 358 -11.80 10.00 6.81
C GLY A 358 -10.63 9.32 7.53
N ARG A 359 -10.91 8.36 8.43
CA ARG A 359 -9.91 7.43 8.98
C ARG A 359 -10.30 6.00 8.56
N HIS A 360 -9.36 5.30 7.93
CA HIS A 360 -9.50 3.87 7.66
C HIS A 360 -9.41 3.12 9.00
N VAL A 361 -10.37 2.25 9.24
CA VAL A 361 -10.39 1.34 10.40
C VAL A 361 -10.42 -0.08 9.84
N LEU A 362 -9.78 -1.04 10.53
CA LEU A 362 -9.88 -2.46 10.18
C LEU A 362 -11.36 -2.87 10.18
N ASP A 363 -11.80 -3.47 9.07
CA ASP A 363 -13.12 -4.07 8.95
C ASP A 363 -13.09 -5.42 9.66
N LEU A 364 -13.65 -5.45 10.87
CA LEU A 364 -13.69 -6.64 11.73
C LEU A 364 -14.92 -7.53 11.45
N GLY A 365 -15.59 -7.32 10.31
CA GLY A 365 -16.90 -7.91 10.01
C GLY A 365 -18.00 -7.26 10.85
N ASN A 366 -19.17 -7.00 10.25
CA ASN A 366 -20.31 -6.47 10.98
C ASN A 366 -21.14 -7.65 11.53
N PRO A 367 -21.22 -7.86 12.87
CA PRO A 367 -21.95 -9.00 13.43
C PRO A 367 -23.48 -8.93 13.22
N ALA A 368 -23.99 -7.82 12.66
CA ALA A 368 -25.40 -7.69 12.27
C ALA A 368 -25.72 -8.44 10.97
N ASP A 369 -24.73 -8.63 10.08
CA ASP A 369 -24.93 -9.30 8.79
C ASP A 369 -25.11 -10.82 8.98
N GLU A 370 -24.61 -11.37 10.09
CA GLU A 370 -24.83 -12.78 10.49
C GLU A 370 -26.11 -13.01 11.28
N GLU A 371 -26.72 -11.98 11.90
CA GLU A 371 -28.07 -12.11 12.49
C GLU A 371 -29.10 -12.34 11.38
N GLU A 372 -28.93 -11.69 10.22
CA GLU A 372 -29.71 -11.95 9.01
C GLU A 372 -29.45 -13.36 8.44
N GLU A 373 -28.21 -13.84 8.48
CA GLU A 373 -27.81 -15.18 7.99
C GLU A 373 -28.29 -16.31 8.93
N MET A 374 -28.20 -16.12 10.25
CA MET A 374 -28.73 -17.02 11.27
C MET A 374 -30.28 -16.99 11.31
N GLU A 375 -30.91 -15.85 11.05
CA GLU A 375 -32.36 -15.76 10.93
C GLU A 375 -32.88 -16.40 9.63
N THR A 376 -32.12 -16.33 8.53
CA THR A 376 -32.42 -17.09 7.30
C THR A 376 -32.20 -18.59 7.48
N LEU A 377 -31.16 -19.02 8.20
CA LEU A 377 -30.93 -20.43 8.57
C LEU A 377 -32.00 -20.97 9.53
N ARG A 378 -32.47 -20.18 10.50
CA ARG A 378 -33.62 -20.53 11.36
C ARG A 378 -34.92 -20.65 10.55
N LYS A 379 -35.15 -19.76 9.59
CA LYS A 379 -36.33 -19.82 8.70
C LYS A 379 -36.28 -21.02 7.75
N THR A 380 -35.10 -21.50 7.34
CA THR A 380 -34.97 -22.70 6.49
C THR A 380 -35.05 -24.02 7.28
N CYS A 381 -34.58 -24.06 8.53
CA CYS A 381 -34.74 -25.25 9.40
C CYS A 381 -36.16 -25.43 9.96
N CYS A 382 -37.00 -24.39 10.00
CA CYS A 382 -38.41 -24.51 10.42
C CYS A 382 -39.38 -24.88 9.28
N THR A 383 -38.87 -25.12 8.06
CA THR A 383 -39.68 -25.55 6.89
C THR A 383 -39.31 -26.95 6.36
N ALA A 384 -38.64 -27.79 7.15
CA ALA A 384 -38.38 -29.19 6.84
C ALA A 384 -39.22 -30.14 7.69
#